data_AF-A0A9P0JV91-F1
#
_entry.id   AF-A0A9P0JV91-F1
#
_cell.length_a   1.000
_cell.length_b   1.000
_cell.length_c   1.000
_cell.angle_alpha   90.00
_cell.angle_beta   90.00
_cell.angle_gamma   90.00
#
_symmetry.space_group_name_H-M   'P 1'
#
loop_
_entity.id
_entity.type
_entity.pdbx_description
1 polymer ?
#
loop_
_entity_poly.entity_id
_entity_poly.type
_entity_poly.pdbx_seq_one_letter_code
_entity_poly.pdbx_strand_id
1 'polypeptide(L)'
;MSAKETKKGFVHTAVLEDRKIITFPAMNKDCFTPFEISDFSHKTYKKCWKDGEFISGNWLNVCKVIILGDVSVGKTSIVNRYCRKMFDTNYKSTIGVDFEMETFEILGVSFTLQIWDTAGQERFKSIAQSYYRGAHVILLVFDLTSLDTLYSCQKWLSEALMSVTDPIIFMVGSKLDLVNRFSYDHITKSAFKLARKLNAEYWPVSSRTGRNLNAMFNRVAALSFDEYIVKSDDEPVLGVPIGKSLIDLRQDDVHQRAKKNCFSSKCK
;
A
#
# COMPACT_ATOMS: atom_id res chain seq x y z
N MET A 1 -46.95 8.61 23.14
CA MET A 1 -46.01 7.88 22.26
C MET A 1 -45.53 8.83 21.18
N SER A 2 -44.33 9.39 21.32
CA SER A 2 -43.66 10.13 20.25
C SER A 2 -42.20 9.70 20.28
N ALA A 3 -41.80 8.92 19.28
CA ALA A 3 -40.44 8.46 19.12
C ALA A 3 -39.60 9.61 18.57
N LYS A 4 -38.65 10.09 19.39
CA LYS A 4 -37.59 10.98 18.93
C LYS A 4 -36.64 10.18 18.06
N GLU A 5 -36.60 10.49 16.76
CA GLU A 5 -35.53 10.06 15.87
C GLU A 5 -34.22 10.70 16.32
N THR A 6 -33.36 9.87 16.90
CA THR A 6 -31.98 10.23 17.21
C THR A 6 -31.22 10.23 15.89
N LYS A 7 -30.97 11.41 15.30
CA LYS A 7 -29.99 11.59 14.23
C LYS A 7 -28.65 11.06 14.75
N LYS A 8 -28.25 9.86 14.32
CA LYS A 8 -26.87 9.38 14.47
C LYS A 8 -25.99 10.26 13.59
N GLY A 9 -25.38 11.27 14.19
CA GLY A 9 -24.30 12.03 13.58
C GLY A 9 -23.18 11.08 13.19
N PHE A 10 -22.79 11.12 11.93
CA PHE A 10 -21.63 10.42 11.41
C PHE A 10 -20.40 11.06 12.08
N VAL A 11 -19.71 10.31 12.92
CA VAL A 11 -18.43 10.76 13.50
C VAL A 11 -17.44 10.77 12.34
N HIS A 12 -17.05 11.96 11.86
CA HIS A 12 -15.81 12.10 11.11
C HIS A 12 -14.69 11.64 12.06
N THR A 13 -14.21 10.41 11.90
CA THR A 13 -12.99 9.98 12.58
C THR A 13 -11.89 10.89 12.07
N ALA A 14 -11.30 11.70 12.94
CA ALA A 14 -10.24 12.63 12.56
C ALA A 14 -9.06 11.84 11.96
N VAL A 15 -8.66 12.22 10.74
CA VAL A 15 -7.44 11.69 10.10
C VAL A 15 -6.24 12.15 10.91
N LEU A 16 -5.30 11.24 11.17
CA LEU A 16 -4.07 11.55 11.92
C LEU A 16 -3.27 12.64 11.18
N GLU A 17 -2.62 13.54 11.91
CA GLU A 17 -1.85 14.64 11.31
C GLU A 17 -0.73 14.14 10.38
N ASP A 18 -0.12 12.99 10.66
CA ASP A 18 0.92 12.39 9.81
C ASP A 18 0.38 11.75 8.50
N ARG A 19 -0.93 11.79 8.30
CA ARG A 19 -1.67 11.30 7.12
C ARG A 19 -2.30 12.45 6.29
N LYS A 20 -2.07 13.70 6.68
CA LYS A 20 -2.49 14.87 5.91
C LYS A 20 -1.38 15.30 4.96
N ILE A 21 -1.68 15.38 3.66
CA ILE A 21 -0.73 15.70 2.60
C ILE A 21 -1.26 16.90 1.82
N ILE A 22 -0.70 18.08 2.12
CA ILE A 22 -1.00 19.34 1.40
C ILE A 22 0.09 19.72 0.39
N THR A 23 1.26 19.09 0.50
CA THR A 23 2.41 19.31 -0.37
C THR A 23 2.94 17.95 -0.80
N PHE A 24 3.34 17.84 -2.05
CA PHE A 24 3.85 16.58 -2.58
C PHE A 24 5.08 16.11 -1.78
N PRO A 25 5.09 14.87 -1.24
CA PRO A 25 6.17 14.42 -0.38
C PRO A 25 7.53 14.37 -1.10
N ALA A 26 8.50 15.11 -0.58
CA ALA A 26 9.85 15.14 -1.13
C ALA A 26 10.59 13.80 -0.92
N MET A 27 11.52 13.51 -1.84
CA MET A 27 12.42 12.35 -1.74
C MET A 27 13.60 12.64 -0.80
N ASN A 28 14.00 11.63 -0.04
CA ASN A 28 15.22 11.70 0.77
C ASN A 28 16.45 11.33 -0.07
N LYS A 29 17.63 11.86 0.30
CA LYS A 29 18.92 11.58 -0.39
C LYS A 29 19.31 10.10 -0.48
N ASP A 30 18.79 9.29 0.44
CA ASP A 30 19.08 7.86 0.54
C ASP A 30 18.14 7.03 -0.37
N CYS A 31 17.22 7.68 -1.09
CA CYS A 31 16.22 7.06 -1.94
C CYS A 31 16.55 7.27 -3.42
N PHE A 32 15.88 6.51 -4.29
CA PHE A 32 15.96 6.67 -5.74
C PHE A 32 14.55 6.67 -6.30
N THR A 33 14.25 7.55 -7.25
CA THR A 33 12.99 7.50 -8.00
C THR A 33 13.27 7.53 -9.49
N PRO A 34 12.59 6.69 -10.29
CA PRO A 34 12.59 6.82 -11.74
C PRO A 34 11.50 7.81 -12.22
N PHE A 35 10.65 8.31 -11.32
CA PHE A 35 9.55 9.18 -11.66
C PHE A 35 10.01 10.64 -11.74
N GLU A 36 9.80 11.28 -12.89
CA GLU A 36 10.11 12.70 -13.12
C GLU A 36 9.02 13.63 -12.54
N ILE A 37 8.46 13.27 -11.38
CA ILE A 37 7.39 14.03 -10.70
C ILE A 37 7.90 14.64 -9.40
N SER A 38 7.73 15.96 -9.29
CA SER A 38 8.14 16.77 -8.14
C SER A 38 6.96 17.41 -7.41
N ASP A 39 5.78 17.43 -8.02
CA ASP A 39 4.54 17.97 -7.46
C ASP A 39 3.32 17.26 -8.05
N PHE A 40 2.14 17.45 -7.45
CA PHE A 40 0.87 16.97 -7.99
C PHE A 40 0.61 17.55 -9.39
N SER A 41 -0.01 16.75 -10.26
CA SER A 41 -0.34 17.19 -11.61
C SER A 41 -1.34 18.35 -11.61
N HIS A 42 -1.31 19.18 -12.67
CA HIS A 42 -2.27 20.27 -12.84
C HIS A 42 -3.73 19.76 -12.83
N LYS A 43 -3.98 18.57 -13.38
CA LYS A 43 -5.32 17.94 -13.36
C LYS A 43 -5.76 17.64 -11.91
N THR A 44 -4.85 17.16 -11.07
CA THR A 44 -5.13 16.90 -9.65
C THR A 44 -5.45 18.16 -8.89
N TYR A 45 -4.64 19.22 -9.03
CA TYR A 45 -4.95 20.52 -8.41
C TYR A 45 -6.32 21.05 -8.87
N LYS A 46 -6.61 21.02 -10.17
CA LYS A 46 -7.89 21.50 -10.72
C LYS A 46 -9.09 20.70 -10.18
N LYS A 47 -8.96 19.39 -9.96
CA LYS A 47 -10.02 18.55 -9.41
C LYS A 47 -10.20 18.72 -7.89
N CYS A 48 -9.12 19.01 -7.16
CA CYS A 48 -9.16 19.15 -5.70
C CYS A 48 -9.41 20.59 -5.23
N TRP A 49 -9.25 21.60 -6.08
CA TRP A 49 -9.35 23.01 -5.72
C TRP A 49 -10.57 23.68 -6.38
N LYS A 50 -11.38 24.38 -5.57
CA LYS A 50 -12.52 25.17 -6.07
C LYS A 50 -12.76 26.38 -5.16
N ASP A 51 -13.07 27.53 -5.77
CA ASP A 51 -13.44 28.76 -5.06
C ASP A 51 -12.40 29.25 -4.03
N GLY A 52 -11.11 28.94 -4.26
CA GLY A 52 -10.01 29.38 -3.38
C GLY A 52 -9.70 28.43 -2.21
N GLU A 53 -10.36 27.28 -2.14
CA GLU A 53 -10.15 26.26 -1.10
C GLU A 53 -10.09 24.84 -1.69
N PHE A 54 -9.54 23.91 -0.92
CA PHE A 54 -9.62 22.49 -1.25
C PHE A 54 -11.05 21.98 -1.03
N ILE A 55 -11.60 21.25 -2.00
CA ILE A 55 -12.93 20.66 -1.89
C ILE A 55 -12.86 19.56 -0.83
N SER A 56 -13.42 19.82 0.35
CA SER A 56 -13.69 18.77 1.33
C SER A 56 -14.82 17.90 0.80
N GLY A 57 -14.53 16.66 0.43
CA GLY A 57 -15.55 15.71 -0.01
C GLY A 57 -15.26 14.30 0.48
N ASN A 58 -16.33 13.56 0.79
CA ASN A 58 -16.23 12.13 1.12
C ASN A 58 -16.15 11.27 -0.15
N TRP A 59 -15.04 11.43 -0.88
CA TRP A 59 -14.69 10.57 -2.01
C TRP A 59 -13.93 9.38 -1.43
N LEU A 60 -14.59 8.24 -1.22
CA LEU A 60 -13.87 7.06 -0.72
C LEU A 60 -13.19 6.35 -1.90
N ASN A 61 -12.01 6.83 -2.26
CA ASN A 61 -11.17 6.20 -3.26
C ASN A 61 -10.23 5.20 -2.57
N VAL A 62 -10.36 3.93 -2.90
CA VAL A 62 -9.55 2.85 -2.33
C VAL A 62 -8.44 2.48 -3.30
N CYS A 63 -7.20 2.69 -2.88
CA CYS A 63 -6.01 2.26 -3.58
C CYS A 63 -5.48 0.98 -2.95
N LYS A 64 -5.50 -0.10 -3.72
CA LYS A 64 -4.99 -1.40 -3.28
C LYS A 64 -3.46 -1.45 -3.41
N VAL A 65 -2.79 -1.69 -2.30
CA VAL A 65 -1.34 -1.86 -2.18
C VAL A 65 -1.06 -3.31 -1.79
N ILE A 66 -0.24 -4.03 -2.57
CA ILE A 66 0.21 -5.39 -2.20
C ILE A 66 1.68 -5.38 -1.79
N ILE A 67 2.01 -6.11 -0.73
CA ILE A 67 3.39 -6.24 -0.23
C ILE A 67 3.92 -7.63 -0.53
N LEU A 68 5.02 -7.69 -1.28
CA LEU A 68 5.64 -8.92 -1.77
C LEU A 68 7.12 -8.98 -1.38
N GLY A 69 7.69 -10.18 -1.39
CA GLY A 69 9.07 -10.43 -0.98
C GLY A 69 9.24 -11.73 -0.21
N ASP A 70 10.48 -12.15 0.00
CA ASP A 70 10.80 -13.43 0.63
C ASP A 70 10.25 -13.54 2.06
N VAL A 71 10.21 -14.76 2.59
CA VAL A 71 9.92 -15.00 4.01
C VAL A 71 10.94 -14.24 4.87
N SER A 72 10.52 -13.71 6.02
CA SER A 72 11.38 -13.04 7.03
C SER A 72 12.04 -11.70 6.64
N VAL A 73 11.74 -11.15 5.45
CA VAL A 73 12.20 -9.80 5.05
C VAL A 73 11.45 -8.66 5.76
N GLY A 74 10.49 -8.96 6.65
CA GLY A 74 9.84 -7.93 7.48
C GLY A 74 8.59 -7.25 6.90
N LYS A 75 7.92 -7.84 5.89
CA LYS A 75 6.65 -7.34 5.33
C LYS A 75 5.60 -7.03 6.41
N THR A 76 5.24 -8.03 7.21
CA THR A 76 4.30 -7.91 8.34
C THR A 76 4.78 -6.91 9.39
N SER A 77 6.09 -6.83 9.64
CA SER A 77 6.65 -5.85 10.58
C SER A 77 6.50 -4.41 10.07
N ILE A 78 6.65 -4.17 8.76
CA ILE A 78 6.40 -2.86 8.14
C ILE A 78 4.94 -2.46 8.35
N VAL A 79 3.99 -3.35 8.03
CA VAL A 79 2.54 -3.09 8.19
C VAL A 79 2.18 -2.83 9.65
N ASN A 80 2.57 -3.73 10.55
CA ASN A 80 2.31 -3.58 11.98
C ASN A 80 2.91 -2.30 12.56
N ARG A 81 4.14 -1.94 12.14
CA ARG A 81 4.77 -0.71 12.62
C ARG A 81 4.06 0.53 12.12
N TYR A 82 3.64 0.53 10.86
CA TYR A 82 3.01 1.68 10.24
C TYR A 82 1.58 1.90 10.74
N CYS A 83 0.74 0.87 10.64
CA CYS A 83 -0.70 0.93 10.94
C CYS A 83 -0.99 0.79 12.43
N ARG A 84 -0.33 -0.16 13.10
CA ARG A 84 -0.63 -0.50 14.50
C ARG A 84 0.35 0.12 15.50
N LYS A 85 1.39 0.82 15.03
CA LYS A 85 2.51 1.36 15.84
C LYS A 85 3.20 0.30 16.70
N MET A 86 3.10 -0.97 16.32
CA MET A 86 3.67 -2.11 17.04
C MET A 86 4.89 -2.68 16.33
N PHE A 87 5.84 -3.20 17.12
CA PHE A 87 6.95 -4.00 16.61
C PHE A 87 7.16 -5.19 17.54
N ASP A 88 6.98 -6.41 17.01
CA ASP A 88 7.26 -7.65 17.73
C ASP A 88 8.59 -8.23 17.22
N THR A 89 9.48 -8.54 18.16
CA THR A 89 10.76 -9.19 17.87
C THR A 89 10.61 -10.69 17.62
N ASN A 90 9.51 -11.29 18.07
CA ASN A 90 9.24 -12.71 17.90
C ASN A 90 8.72 -12.96 16.48
N TYR A 91 9.57 -13.56 15.65
CA TYR A 91 9.18 -13.94 14.30
C TYR A 91 8.05 -14.96 14.33
N LYS A 92 6.93 -14.62 13.67
CA LYS A 92 5.84 -15.54 13.36
C LYS A 92 5.58 -15.47 11.86
N SER A 93 5.67 -16.61 11.17
CA SER A 93 5.33 -16.68 9.74
C SER A 93 3.87 -16.30 9.54
N THR A 94 3.60 -15.41 8.60
CA THR A 94 2.23 -15.03 8.21
C THR A 94 1.52 -16.24 7.62
N ILE A 95 0.37 -16.59 8.18
CA ILE A 95 -0.51 -17.64 7.66
C ILE A 95 -1.61 -16.96 6.85
N GLY A 96 -1.61 -17.15 5.54
CA GLY A 96 -2.60 -16.54 4.65
C GLY A 96 -2.28 -15.08 4.31
N VAL A 97 -3.31 -14.24 4.32
CA VAL A 97 -3.24 -12.82 3.94
C VAL A 97 -4.05 -12.02 4.94
N ASP A 98 -3.51 -10.88 5.38
CA ASP A 98 -4.18 -9.89 6.22
C ASP A 98 -4.17 -8.54 5.48
N PHE A 99 -5.11 -7.65 5.81
CA PHE A 99 -5.08 -6.31 5.24
C PHE A 99 -5.40 -5.23 6.27
N GLU A 100 -4.80 -4.07 6.06
CA GLU A 100 -5.03 -2.86 6.84
C GLU A 100 -5.56 -1.74 5.96
N MET A 101 -6.41 -0.89 6.54
CA MET A 101 -6.96 0.28 5.87
C MET A 101 -6.39 1.54 6.50
N GLU A 102 -5.67 2.34 5.72
CA GLU A 102 -5.07 3.59 6.18
C GLU A 102 -5.62 4.74 5.34
N THR A 103 -6.40 5.62 5.97
CA THR A 103 -7.00 6.79 5.31
C THR A 103 -6.10 8.01 5.46
N PHE A 104 -5.90 8.69 4.33
CA PHE A 104 -5.15 9.92 4.17
C PHE A 104 -6.10 11.04 3.76
N GLU A 105 -5.71 12.27 4.07
CA GLU A 105 -6.35 13.47 3.55
C GLU A 105 -5.33 14.17 2.64
N ILE A 106 -5.54 14.09 1.34
CA ILE A 106 -4.61 14.59 0.32
C ILE A 106 -5.30 15.74 -0.39
N LEU A 107 -4.76 16.96 -0.28
CA LEU A 107 -5.37 18.17 -0.85
C LEU A 107 -6.85 18.32 -0.45
N GLY A 108 -7.19 18.05 0.82
CA GLY A 108 -8.56 18.08 1.36
C GLY A 108 -9.46 16.89 0.97
N VAL A 109 -8.98 15.97 0.15
CA VAL A 109 -9.74 14.80 -0.33
C VAL A 109 -9.33 13.55 0.46
N SER A 110 -10.32 12.78 0.91
CA SER A 110 -10.08 11.48 1.55
C SER A 110 -9.55 10.46 0.54
N PHE A 111 -8.47 9.75 0.88
CA PHE A 111 -7.89 8.69 0.04
C PHE A 111 -7.44 7.54 0.91
N THR A 112 -7.87 6.31 0.62
CA THR A 112 -7.59 5.17 1.51
C THR A 112 -6.68 4.16 0.84
N LEU A 113 -5.56 3.83 1.48
CA LEU A 113 -4.74 2.69 1.11
C LEU A 113 -5.28 1.43 1.76
N GLN A 114 -5.60 0.42 0.94
CA GLN A 114 -5.85 -0.94 1.40
C GLN A 114 -4.54 -1.73 1.25
N ILE A 115 -3.86 -1.96 2.36
CA ILE A 115 -2.51 -2.54 2.42
C ILE A 115 -2.62 -4.04 2.68
N TRP A 116 -2.31 -4.86 1.68
CA TRP A 116 -2.38 -6.32 1.74
C TRP A 116 -1.03 -6.91 2.14
N ASP A 117 -0.94 -7.43 3.37
CA ASP A 117 0.19 -8.20 3.86
C ASP A 117 0.07 -9.66 3.42
N THR A 118 0.97 -10.10 2.54
CA THR A 118 0.95 -11.46 2.00
C THR A 118 1.96 -12.35 2.70
N ALA A 119 1.59 -13.63 2.90
CA ALA A 119 2.57 -14.63 3.29
C ALA A 119 3.67 -14.73 2.23
N GLY A 120 4.93 -14.54 2.63
CA GLY A 120 6.11 -14.65 1.75
C GLY A 120 6.45 -16.07 1.30
N GLN A 121 5.56 -17.05 1.53
CA GLN A 121 5.78 -18.44 1.15
C GLN A 121 5.18 -18.73 -0.22
N GLU A 122 6.07 -19.15 -1.11
CA GLU A 122 5.86 -19.71 -2.45
C GLU A 122 4.90 -20.91 -2.51
N ARG A 123 4.51 -21.50 -1.37
CA ARG A 123 3.67 -22.72 -1.34
C ARG A 123 2.22 -22.50 -1.75
N PHE A 124 1.77 -21.26 -1.98
CA PHE A 124 0.38 -20.92 -2.32
C PHE A 124 0.22 -20.08 -3.60
N LYS A 125 1.12 -20.23 -4.59
CA LYS A 125 1.13 -19.45 -5.84
C LYS A 125 -0.23 -19.35 -6.55
N SER A 126 -1.04 -20.42 -6.56
CA SER A 126 -2.36 -20.41 -7.21
C SER A 126 -3.40 -19.56 -6.47
N ILE A 127 -3.25 -19.37 -5.16
CA ILE A 127 -4.12 -18.49 -4.35
C ILE A 127 -3.61 -17.04 -4.46
N ALA A 128 -2.29 -16.85 -4.57
CA ALA A 128 -1.65 -15.54 -4.61
C ALA A 128 -2.17 -14.62 -5.74
N GLN A 129 -2.41 -15.17 -6.94
CA GLN A 129 -2.92 -14.39 -8.08
C GLN A 129 -4.25 -13.68 -7.79
N SER A 130 -5.16 -14.32 -7.04
CA SER A 130 -6.44 -13.72 -6.67
C SER A 130 -6.26 -12.49 -5.76
N TYR A 131 -5.24 -12.49 -4.90
CA TYR A 131 -4.91 -11.36 -4.03
C TYR A 131 -4.21 -10.23 -4.79
N TYR A 132 -3.47 -10.53 -5.87
CA TYR A 132 -2.77 -9.51 -6.64
C TYR A 132 -3.70 -8.69 -7.52
N ARG A 133 -4.79 -9.31 -8.02
CA ARG A 133 -5.73 -8.66 -8.93
C ARG A 133 -6.22 -7.31 -8.38
N GLY A 134 -6.16 -6.29 -9.24
CA GLY A 134 -6.60 -4.93 -8.91
C GLY A 134 -5.65 -4.15 -8.00
N ALA A 135 -4.42 -4.64 -7.76
CA ALA A 135 -3.39 -3.85 -7.10
C ALA A 135 -3.00 -2.65 -7.98
N HIS A 136 -2.95 -1.48 -7.36
CA HIS A 136 -2.48 -0.24 -7.98
C HIS A 136 -1.00 -0.01 -7.67
N VAL A 137 -0.57 -0.46 -6.49
CA VAL A 137 0.81 -0.33 -6.01
C VAL A 137 1.35 -1.68 -5.57
N ILE A 138 2.61 -1.95 -5.94
CA ILE A 138 3.37 -3.11 -5.49
C ILE A 138 4.56 -2.64 -4.65
N LEU A 139 4.65 -3.10 -3.40
CA LEU A 139 5.84 -2.94 -2.55
C LEU A 139 6.68 -4.22 -2.58
N LEU A 140 7.84 -4.19 -3.22
CA LEU A 140 8.83 -5.26 -3.26
C LEU A 140 9.80 -5.11 -2.09
N VAL A 141 9.59 -5.88 -1.03
CA VAL A 141 10.38 -5.81 0.21
C VAL A 141 11.54 -6.80 0.16
N PHE A 142 12.73 -6.33 0.51
CA PHE A 142 13.92 -7.15 0.71
C PHE A 142 14.63 -6.78 2.01
N ASP A 143 15.55 -7.62 2.46
CA ASP A 143 16.36 -7.40 3.66
C ASP A 143 17.68 -6.72 3.32
N LEU A 144 17.96 -5.56 3.92
CA LEU A 144 19.24 -4.86 3.69
C LEU A 144 20.46 -5.67 4.15
N THR A 145 20.29 -6.71 4.96
CA THR A 145 21.38 -7.61 5.35
C THR A 145 21.57 -8.80 4.40
N SER A 146 20.74 -8.95 3.35
CA SER A 146 20.79 -10.10 2.43
C SER A 146 20.60 -9.70 0.97
N LEU A 147 21.70 -9.75 0.20
CA LEU A 147 21.68 -9.48 -1.25
C LEU A 147 20.80 -10.45 -2.04
N ASP A 148 20.65 -11.69 -1.59
CA ASP A 148 19.81 -12.67 -2.28
C ASP A 148 18.35 -12.23 -2.30
N THR A 149 17.86 -11.68 -1.17
CA THR A 149 16.48 -11.19 -1.08
C THR A 149 16.21 -9.99 -2.00
N LEU A 150 17.24 -9.19 -2.29
CA LEU A 150 17.16 -8.11 -3.27
C LEU A 150 16.95 -8.67 -4.69
N TYR A 151 17.70 -9.71 -5.06
CA TYR A 151 17.57 -10.30 -6.39
C TYR A 151 16.25 -11.08 -6.55
N SER A 152 15.72 -11.66 -5.47
CA SER A 152 14.39 -12.26 -5.43
C SER A 152 13.26 -11.29 -5.83
N CYS A 153 13.42 -9.97 -5.63
CA CYS A 153 12.40 -8.98 -6.02
C CYS A 153 12.01 -9.07 -7.49
N GLN A 154 12.93 -9.41 -8.39
CA GLN A 154 12.64 -9.58 -9.82
C GLN A 154 11.61 -10.70 -10.04
N LYS A 155 11.79 -11.83 -9.35
CA LYS A 155 10.88 -12.96 -9.44
C LYS A 155 9.50 -12.59 -8.90
N TRP A 156 9.44 -11.95 -7.74
CA TRP A 156 8.18 -11.50 -7.14
C TRP A 156 7.42 -10.53 -8.05
N LEU A 157 8.12 -9.59 -8.67
CA LEU A 157 7.49 -8.65 -9.60
C LEU A 157 6.96 -9.36 -10.85
N SER A 158 7.77 -10.22 -11.48
CA SER A 158 7.35 -10.98 -12.66
C SER A 158 6.11 -11.84 -12.39
N GLU A 159 6.03 -12.46 -11.21
CA GLU A 159 4.84 -13.24 -10.81
C GLU A 159 3.61 -12.33 -10.60
N ALA A 160 3.79 -11.14 -10.01
CA ALA A 160 2.68 -10.20 -9.77
C ALA A 160 2.13 -9.60 -11.07
N LEU A 161 3.00 -9.25 -12.02
CA LEU A 161 2.63 -8.67 -13.32
C LEU A 161 1.84 -9.64 -14.22
N MET A 162 1.74 -10.92 -13.85
CA MET A 162 0.80 -11.85 -14.51
C MET A 162 -0.68 -11.52 -14.22
N SER A 163 -0.96 -10.78 -13.16
CA SER A 163 -2.33 -10.48 -12.70
C SER A 163 -2.56 -8.99 -12.42
N VAL A 164 -1.53 -8.16 -12.55
CA VAL A 164 -1.54 -6.72 -12.30
C VAL A 164 -1.10 -6.00 -13.57
N THR A 165 -1.86 -5.00 -13.98
CA THR A 165 -1.57 -4.19 -15.16
C THR A 165 -1.13 -2.81 -14.71
N ASP A 166 0.02 -2.37 -15.22
CA ASP A 166 0.55 -1.00 -15.03
C ASP A 166 0.55 -0.48 -13.57
N PRO A 167 1.15 -1.21 -12.60
CA PRO A 167 1.20 -0.75 -11.22
C PRO A 167 2.34 0.26 -10.98
N ILE A 168 2.19 1.11 -9.96
CA ILE A 168 3.32 1.83 -9.37
C ILE A 168 4.15 0.84 -8.54
N ILE A 169 5.46 0.81 -8.78
CA ILE A 169 6.35 -0.14 -8.12
C ILE A 169 7.27 0.59 -7.15
N PHE A 170 7.36 0.06 -5.93
CA PHE A 170 8.34 0.48 -4.94
C PHE A 170 9.23 -0.70 -4.56
N MET A 171 10.53 -0.44 -4.40
CA MET A 171 11.47 -1.36 -3.77
C MET A 171 11.77 -0.89 -2.35
N VAL A 172 11.62 -1.77 -1.36
CA VAL A 172 11.71 -1.41 0.05
C VAL A 172 12.82 -2.23 0.72
N GLY A 173 13.94 -1.58 1.02
CA GLY A 173 15.05 -2.17 1.77
C GLY A 173 14.77 -2.12 3.27
N SER A 174 14.34 -3.24 3.85
CA SER A 174 14.00 -3.34 5.28
C SER A 174 15.22 -3.54 6.18
N LYS A 175 15.00 -3.53 7.50
CA LYS A 175 16.03 -3.76 8.54
C LYS A 175 17.22 -2.79 8.46
N LEU A 176 16.95 -1.55 8.07
CA LEU A 176 17.97 -0.48 8.01
C LEU A 176 18.72 -0.28 9.34
N ASP A 177 18.13 -0.66 10.47
CA ASP A 177 18.76 -0.62 11.79
C ASP A 177 19.86 -1.66 12.00
N LEU A 178 19.96 -2.69 11.16
CA LEU A 178 20.92 -3.78 11.30
C LEU A 178 22.16 -3.62 10.40
N VAL A 179 22.16 -2.67 9.47
CA VAL A 179 23.26 -2.46 8.53
C VAL A 179 24.16 -1.31 8.97
N ASN A 180 25.48 -1.55 8.97
CA ASN A 180 26.45 -0.48 9.11
C ASN A 180 26.58 0.31 7.80
N ARG A 181 27.26 1.46 7.85
CA ARG A 181 27.41 2.37 6.70
C ARG A 181 28.04 1.70 5.47
N PHE A 182 29.10 0.90 5.66
CA PHE A 182 29.79 0.23 4.54
C PHE A 182 28.89 -0.81 3.85
N SER A 183 28.23 -1.66 4.64
CA SER A 183 27.29 -2.67 4.12
C SER A 183 26.10 -2.00 3.43
N TYR A 184 25.58 -0.92 4.03
CA TYR A 184 24.48 -0.14 3.48
C TYR A 184 24.84 0.48 2.13
N ASP A 185 26.01 1.12 2.01
CA ASP A 185 26.47 1.73 0.76
C ASP A 185 26.65 0.68 -0.35
N HIS A 186 27.09 -0.53 0.00
CA HIS A 186 27.27 -1.61 -0.96
C HIS A 186 25.92 -2.13 -1.50
N ILE A 187 24.99 -2.48 -0.62
CA ILE A 187 23.68 -3.01 -1.05
C ILE A 187 22.85 -1.95 -1.78
N THR A 188 22.91 -0.69 -1.35
CA THR A 188 22.16 0.42 -1.95
C THR A 188 22.57 0.65 -3.41
N LYS A 189 23.86 0.52 -3.74
CA LYS A 189 24.32 0.60 -5.15
C LYS A 189 23.67 -0.47 -6.03
N SER A 190 23.54 -1.69 -5.53
CA SER A 190 22.87 -2.79 -6.23
C SER A 190 21.36 -2.56 -6.30
N ALA A 191 20.76 -2.07 -5.22
CA ALA A 191 19.35 -1.72 -5.16
C ALA A 191 18.98 -0.64 -6.18
N PHE A 192 19.78 0.42 -6.32
CA PHE A 192 19.55 1.49 -7.30
C PHE A 192 19.62 0.98 -8.74
N LYS A 193 20.58 0.11 -9.06
CA LYS A 193 20.68 -0.52 -10.38
C LYS A 193 19.43 -1.33 -10.70
N LEU A 194 18.97 -2.12 -9.72
CA LEU A 194 17.79 -2.95 -9.91
C LEU A 194 16.51 -2.12 -9.97
N ALA A 195 16.35 -1.12 -9.10
CA ALA A 195 15.21 -0.21 -9.07
C ALA A 195 15.05 0.52 -10.42
N ARG A 196 16.15 1.01 -11.01
CA ARG A 196 16.12 1.60 -12.35
C ARG A 196 15.65 0.59 -13.42
N LYS A 197 16.14 -0.65 -13.37
CA LYS A 197 15.73 -1.71 -14.31
C LYS A 197 14.25 -2.05 -14.18
N LEU A 198 13.71 -2.03 -12.97
CA LEU A 198 12.32 -2.37 -12.67
C LEU A 198 11.36 -1.18 -12.75
N ASN A 199 11.85 0.01 -13.11
CA ASN A 199 11.10 1.25 -13.03
C ASN A 199 10.41 1.44 -11.65
N ALA A 200 11.17 1.17 -10.58
CA ALA A 200 10.68 1.19 -9.21
C ALA A 200 11.33 2.30 -8.39
N GLU A 201 10.55 2.94 -7.51
CA GLU A 201 11.07 3.89 -6.53
C GLU A 201 11.61 3.15 -5.30
N TYR A 202 12.84 3.44 -4.88
CA TYR A 202 13.53 2.74 -3.79
C TYR A 202 13.52 3.52 -2.49
N TRP A 203 13.18 2.82 -1.40
CA TRP A 203 13.13 3.33 -0.03
C TRP A 203 13.82 2.39 0.97
N PRO A 204 14.84 2.83 1.70
CA PRO A 204 15.41 2.11 2.84
C PRO A 204 14.59 2.41 4.11
N VAL A 205 14.16 1.39 4.86
CA VAL A 205 13.28 1.54 6.03
C VAL A 205 13.70 0.65 7.20
N SER A 206 13.26 1.00 8.40
CA SER A 206 13.37 0.15 9.58
C SER A 206 12.04 0.08 10.32
N SER A 207 11.44 -1.11 10.37
CA SER A 207 10.23 -1.35 11.17
C SER A 207 10.50 -1.30 12.67
N ARG A 208 11.75 -1.54 13.09
CA ARG A 208 12.14 -1.48 14.51
C ARG A 208 12.13 -0.03 15.01
N THR A 209 12.77 0.86 14.26
CA THR A 209 12.90 2.28 14.65
C THR A 209 11.73 3.13 14.14
N GLY A 210 11.06 2.70 13.07
CA GLY A 210 10.08 3.50 12.33
C GLY A 210 10.70 4.41 11.26
N ARG A 211 12.03 4.39 11.08
CA ARG A 211 12.74 5.25 10.13
C ARG A 211 12.18 5.05 8.71
N ASN A 212 11.90 6.18 8.06
CA ASN A 212 11.39 6.32 6.69
C ASN A 212 10.00 5.72 6.40
N LEU A 213 9.32 5.07 7.36
CA LEU A 213 8.01 4.47 7.09
C LEU A 213 6.93 5.51 6.74
N ASN A 214 6.79 6.56 7.56
CA ASN A 214 5.80 7.61 7.28
C ASN A 214 6.10 8.33 5.96
N ALA A 215 7.36 8.67 5.69
CA ALA A 215 7.76 9.31 4.45
C ALA A 215 7.45 8.43 3.22
N MET A 216 7.81 7.14 3.27
CA MET A 216 7.54 6.19 2.19
C MET A 216 6.05 6.02 1.94
N PHE A 217 5.22 5.80 2.97
CA PHE A 217 3.79 5.61 2.76
C PHE A 217 3.06 6.90 2.35
N ASN A 218 3.50 8.08 2.83
CA ASN A 218 2.98 9.36 2.32
C ASN A 218 3.31 9.50 0.83
N ARG A 219 4.51 9.10 0.41
CA ARG A 219 4.93 9.09 -0.99
C ARG A 219 4.11 8.11 -1.83
N VAL A 220 3.86 6.89 -1.34
CA VAL A 220 2.95 5.91 -1.95
C VAL A 220 1.55 6.50 -2.12
N ALA A 221 1.00 7.12 -1.07
CA ALA A 221 -0.32 7.72 -1.10
C ALA A 221 -0.41 8.86 -2.12
N ALA A 222 0.55 9.78 -2.12
CA ALA A 222 0.57 10.91 -3.04
C ALA A 222 0.70 10.50 -4.51
N LEU A 223 1.62 9.58 -4.83
CA LEU A 223 1.81 9.10 -6.21
C LEU A 223 0.57 8.36 -6.72
N SER A 224 0.04 7.43 -5.92
CA SER A 224 -1.15 6.67 -6.33
C SER A 224 -2.40 7.53 -6.38
N PHE A 225 -2.53 8.56 -5.54
CA PHE A 225 -3.61 9.53 -5.63
C PHE A 225 -3.54 10.36 -6.91
N ASP A 226 -2.36 10.93 -7.24
CA ASP A 226 -2.21 11.72 -8.46
C ASP A 226 -2.52 10.87 -9.71
N GLU A 227 -1.97 9.66 -9.77
CA GLU A 227 -2.23 8.74 -10.87
C GLU A 227 -3.71 8.35 -10.97
N TYR A 228 -4.36 8.09 -9.84
CA TYR A 228 -5.80 7.80 -9.78
C TYR A 228 -6.62 8.96 -10.36
N ILE A 229 -6.32 10.19 -9.96
CA ILE A 229 -7.03 11.38 -10.44
C ILE A 229 -6.76 11.63 -11.93
N VAL A 230 -5.52 11.41 -12.38
CA VAL A 230 -5.14 11.56 -13.80
C VAL A 230 -5.85 10.52 -14.67
N LYS A 231 -5.92 9.26 -14.23
CA LYS A 231 -6.60 8.16 -14.94
C LYS A 231 -8.13 8.23 -14.85
N SER A 232 -8.70 8.90 -13.85
CA SER A 232 -10.15 9.12 -13.78
C SER A 232 -10.63 10.04 -14.90
N ASP A 233 -11.68 9.63 -15.62
CA ASP A 233 -12.42 10.48 -16.55
C ASP A 233 -13.00 11.71 -15.81
N ASP A 234 -13.54 12.70 -16.54
CA ASP A 234 -14.13 13.91 -15.93
C ASP A 234 -15.44 13.64 -15.17
N GLU A 235 -15.89 12.38 -15.11
CA GLU A 235 -17.04 11.96 -14.30
C GLU A 235 -16.70 11.97 -12.80
N PRO A 236 -17.56 12.55 -11.94
CA PRO A 236 -17.38 12.49 -10.50
C PRO A 236 -17.47 11.03 -10.05
N VAL A 237 -16.39 10.52 -9.47
CA VAL A 237 -16.37 9.21 -8.80
C VAL A 237 -17.39 9.27 -7.66
N LEU A 238 -18.59 8.76 -7.92
CA LEU A 238 -19.63 8.55 -6.93
C LEU A 238 -19.07 7.57 -5.89
N GLY A 239 -18.61 8.14 -4.76
CA GLY A 239 -18.03 7.40 -3.66
C GLY A 239 -18.94 6.27 -3.23
N VAL A 240 -18.38 5.07 -3.07
CA VAL A 240 -19.11 3.96 -2.48
C VAL A 240 -19.42 4.35 -1.03
N PRO A 241 -20.68 4.33 -0.57
CA PRO A 241 -21.00 4.63 0.82
C PRO A 241 -20.19 3.70 1.74
N ILE A 242 -19.48 4.29 2.70
CA ILE A 242 -18.55 3.64 3.64
C ILE A 242 -19.11 2.31 4.19
N GLY A 243 -20.41 2.28 4.50
CA GLY A 243 -21.09 1.11 5.05
C GLY A 243 -21.35 -0.04 4.06
N LYS A 244 -21.53 0.22 2.76
CA LYS A 244 -21.73 -0.83 1.75
C LYS A 244 -20.40 -1.42 1.30
N SER A 245 -19.37 -0.60 1.10
CA SER A 245 -18.04 -1.06 0.64
C SER A 245 -17.37 -2.01 1.63
N LEU A 246 -17.39 -1.72 2.93
CA LEU A 246 -16.82 -2.59 3.95
C LEU A 246 -17.56 -3.93 4.10
N ILE A 247 -18.88 -3.93 3.84
CA ILE A 247 -19.70 -5.13 3.89
C ILE A 247 -19.50 -5.97 2.63
N ASP A 248 -19.49 -5.36 1.44
CA ASP A 248 -19.25 -6.07 0.17
C ASP A 248 -17.82 -6.63 0.10
N LEU A 249 -16.81 -5.89 0.55
CA LEU A 249 -15.42 -6.38 0.61
C LEU A 249 -15.30 -7.61 1.54
N ARG A 250 -16.02 -7.63 2.67
CA ARG A 250 -16.08 -8.80 3.56
C ARG A 250 -16.93 -9.94 2.97
N GLN A 251 -18.00 -9.63 2.24
CA GLN A 251 -18.89 -10.62 1.64
C GLN A 251 -18.26 -11.32 0.44
N ASP A 252 -17.49 -10.62 -0.39
CA ASP A 252 -16.70 -11.23 -1.46
C ASP A 252 -15.67 -12.24 -0.92
N ASP A 253 -15.03 -11.91 0.21
CA ASP A 253 -14.10 -12.81 0.91
C ASP A 253 -14.82 -14.03 1.55
N VAL A 254 -16.02 -13.84 2.10
CA VAL A 254 -16.86 -14.93 2.65
C VAL A 254 -17.40 -15.82 1.54
N HIS A 255 -17.83 -15.27 0.41
CA HIS A 255 -18.32 -16.04 -0.74
C HIS A 255 -17.22 -16.87 -1.42
N GLN A 256 -15.97 -16.37 -1.44
CA GLN A 256 -14.82 -17.17 -1.89
C GLN A 256 -14.46 -18.31 -0.93
N ARG A 257 -14.64 -18.12 0.38
CA ARG A 257 -14.54 -19.19 1.40
C ARG A 257 -15.66 -20.23 1.26
N ALA A 258 -16.89 -19.80 1.03
CA ALA A 258 -18.07 -20.67 0.93
C ALA A 258 -18.05 -21.55 -0.34
N LYS A 259 -17.62 -21.01 -1.50
CA LYS A 259 -17.49 -21.80 -2.74
C LYS A 259 -16.43 -22.90 -2.66
N LYS A 260 -15.40 -22.76 -1.81
CA LYS A 260 -14.38 -23.80 -1.59
C LYS A 260 -14.84 -24.94 -0.67
N ASN A 261 -15.76 -24.69 0.26
CA ASN A 261 -16.32 -25.73 1.13
C ASN A 261 -17.43 -26.56 0.47
N CYS A 262 -18.01 -26.09 -0.64
CA CYS A 262 -19.09 -26.79 -1.33
C CYS A 262 -18.62 -27.79 -2.41
N PHE A 263 -17.32 -27.82 -2.75
CA PHE A 263 -16.75 -28.73 -3.75
C PHE A 263 -16.07 -29.98 -3.15
N SER A 264 -16.09 -30.17 -1.83
CA SER A 264 -15.50 -31.35 -1.17
C SER A 264 -16.53 -32.40 -0.71
N SER A 265 -17.81 -32.29 -1.09
CA SER A 265 -18.87 -33.20 -0.61
C SER A 265 -19.65 -33.95 -1.70
N LYS A 266 -19.14 -34.04 -2.94
CA LYS A 266 -19.68 -34.97 -3.96
C LYS A 266 -18.58 -35.80 -4.60
N CYS A 267 -18.10 -36.80 -3.85
CA CYS A 267 -17.61 -38.06 -4.37
C CYS A 267 -17.97 -39.15 -3.35
N LYS A 268 -19.08 -39.85 -3.61
CA LYS A 268 -19.29 -41.25 -3.26
C LYS A 268 -19.81 -41.93 -4.52
#